data_AF-A0A2N5YP60-F1
#
_entry.id   AF-A0A2N5YP60-F1
#
_cell.length_a   1.000
_cell.length_b   1.000
_cell.length_c   1.000
_cell.angle_alpha   90.00
_cell.angle_beta   90.00
_cell.angle_gamma   90.00
#
_symmetry.space_group_name_H-M   'P 1'
#
loop_
_entity.id
_entity.type
_entity.pdbx_description
1 polymer ?
#
loop_
_entity_poly.entity_id
_entity_poly.type
_entity_poly.pdbx_seq_one_letter_code
_entity_poly.pdbx_strand_id
1 'polypeptide(L)' 'MKKLFLFSLLSIACLSAIAQIPATEIKDIEGKPFNTSKISNDGPIIIDFWATWCKPCVKELEAIAEYYEDW' A
#
# COMPACT_ATOMS: atom_id res chain seq x y z
N MET A 1 28.06 21.36 28.94
CA MET A 1 27.47 20.01 28.99
C MET A 1 25.95 19.99 28.77
N LYS A 2 25.16 20.97 29.26
CA LYS A 2 23.70 21.05 29.00
C LYS A 2 23.34 21.32 27.53
N LYS A 3 24.16 22.10 26.81
CA LYS A 3 23.98 22.37 25.36
C LYS A 3 24.28 21.17 24.45
N LEU A 4 25.10 20.21 24.91
CA LEU A 4 25.37 18.97 24.18
C LEU A 4 24.18 18.00 24.24
N PHE A 5 23.47 17.96 25.37
CA PHE A 5 22.24 17.16 25.49
C PHE A 5 21.08 17.71 24.65
N LEU A 6 20.98 19.03 24.51
CA LEU A 6 19.98 19.68 23.66
C LEU A 6 20.18 19.42 22.16
N PHE A 7 21.43 19.21 21.72
CA PHE A 7 21.73 18.90 20.31
C PHE A 7 21.45 17.42 19.95
N SER A 8 21.58 16.51 20.93
CA SER A 8 21.30 15.08 20.73
C SER A 8 19.81 14.77 20.56
N LEU A 9 18.93 15.55 21.22
CA LEU A 9 17.49 15.33 21.17
C LEU A 9 16.84 15.71 19.81
N LEU A 10 17.50 16.56 19.01
CA LEU A 10 16.96 17.04 17.73
C LEU A 10 17.14 16.02 16.59
N SER A 11 18.04 15.04 16.75
CA SER A 11 18.36 14.05 15.72
C SER A 11 17.38 12.88 15.62
N ILE A 12 16.46 12.71 16.59
CA ILE A 12 15.50 11.60 16.63
C ILE A 12 14.19 11.94 15.88
N ALA A 13 14.01 13.19 15.43
CA ALA A 13 12.79 13.64 14.75
C ALA A 13 12.70 13.26 13.26
N CYS A 14 13.64 12.50 12.71
CA CYS A 14 13.44 11.81 11.42
C CYS A 14 12.59 10.55 11.65
N LEU A 15 11.35 10.74 12.07
CA LEU A 15 10.34 9.69 11.99
C LEU A 15 9.98 9.57 10.50
N SER A 16 10.68 8.66 9.81
CA SER A 16 10.37 8.29 8.43
C SER A 16 8.87 8.03 8.32
N ALA A 17 8.15 8.80 7.51
CA ALA A 17 6.77 8.49 7.18
C ALA A 17 6.78 7.15 6.43
N ILE A 18 6.44 6.08 7.14
CA ILE A 18 6.23 4.78 6.52
C ILE A 18 4.96 4.92 5.69
N ALA A 19 5.09 4.84 4.36
CA ALA A 19 3.93 4.76 3.48
C ALA A 19 3.16 3.48 3.82
N GLN A 20 2.03 3.63 4.51
CA GLN A 20 1.12 2.56 4.85
C GLN A 20 -0.14 2.71 4.00
N ILE A 21 -0.79 1.59 3.67
CA ILE A 21 -2.11 1.62 3.03
C ILE A 21 -3.06 2.36 3.99
N PRO A 22 -3.72 3.45 3.57
CA PRO A 22 -4.60 4.20 4.45
C PRO A 22 -5.80 3.32 4.83
N ALA A 23 -6.20 3.37 6.10
CA ALA A 23 -7.39 2.67 6.58
C ALA A 23 -8.65 3.41 6.14
N THR A 24 -9.44 2.79 5.26
CA THR A 24 -10.70 3.32 4.75
C THR A 24 -11.70 2.19 4.53
N GLU A 25 -12.98 2.50 4.71
CA GLU A 25 -14.08 1.60 4.35
C GLU A 25 -14.35 1.71 2.85
N ILE A 26 -14.35 0.58 2.16
CA ILE A 26 -14.75 0.42 0.76
C ILE A 26 -15.81 -0.69 0.67
N LYS A 27 -16.38 -0.88 -0.52
CA LYS A 27 -17.28 -2.00 -0.81
C LYS A 27 -16.55 -3.01 -1.69
N ASP A 28 -16.68 -4.29 -1.36
CA ASP A 28 -16.25 -5.37 -2.23
C ASP A 28 -17.23 -5.57 -3.41
N ILE A 29 -16.93 -6.56 -4.27
CA ILE A 29 -17.73 -6.86 -5.45
C ILE A 29 -19.15 -7.38 -5.12
N GLU A 30 -19.37 -7.85 -3.88
CA GLU A 30 -20.66 -8.29 -3.37
C GLU A 30 -21.41 -7.16 -2.64
N GLY A 31 -20.80 -5.96 -2.56
CA GLY A 31 -21.34 -4.78 -1.89
C GLY A 31 -21.16 -4.77 -0.37
N LYS A 32 -20.39 -5.72 0.20
CA LYS A 32 -20.13 -5.80 1.64
C LYS A 32 -19.03 -4.79 2.04
N PRO A 33 -19.08 -4.26 3.27
CA PRO A 33 -18.05 -3.36 3.77
C PRO A 33 -16.71 -4.08 3.96
N PHE A 34 -15.64 -3.47 3.48
CA PHE A 34 -14.27 -3.93 3.63
C PHE A 34 -13.37 -2.77 4.05
N ASN A 35 -12.62 -2.96 5.14
CA ASN A 35 -11.65 -1.98 5.60
C ASN A 35 -10.25 -2.32 5.05
N THR A 36 -9.64 -1.38 4.33
CA THR A 36 -8.31 -1.56 3.71
C THR A 36 -7.17 -1.83 4.70
N SER A 37 -7.34 -1.53 5.99
CA SER A 37 -6.39 -1.92 7.04
C SER A 37 -6.23 -3.45 7.19
N LYS A 38 -7.16 -4.23 6.64
CA LYS A 38 -7.11 -5.70 6.63
C LYS A 38 -6.22 -6.26 5.52
N ILE A 39 -5.71 -5.43 4.61
CA ILE A 39 -4.81 -5.86 3.54
C ILE A 39 -3.44 -6.18 4.16
N SER A 40 -3.06 -7.46 4.17
CA SER A 40 -1.72 -7.92 4.53
C SER A 40 -1.35 -9.19 3.76
N ASN A 41 -0.05 -9.39 3.54
CA ASN A 41 0.53 -10.55 2.87
C ASN A 41 1.90 -10.85 3.50
N ASP A 42 2.33 -12.12 3.49
CA ASP A 42 3.71 -12.54 3.71
C ASP A 42 4.52 -12.34 2.42
N GLY A 43 4.59 -11.10 1.93
CA GLY A 43 5.23 -10.78 0.65
C GLY A 43 4.87 -9.39 0.11
N PRO A 44 5.38 -9.03 -1.08
CA PRO A 44 4.98 -7.79 -1.75
C PRO A 44 3.47 -7.79 -2.04
N ILE A 45 2.89 -6.59 -2.07
CA ILE A 45 1.48 -6.38 -2.43
C ILE A 45 1.44 -5.41 -3.60
N ILE A 46 0.77 -5.80 -4.68
CA ILE A 46 0.47 -4.95 -5.83
C ILE A 46 -0.99 -4.50 -5.69
N ILE A 47 -1.23 -3.19 -5.70
CA ILE A 47 -2.57 -2.59 -5.72
C ILE A 47 -2.74 -1.89 -7.05
N ASP A 48 -3.61 -2.43 -7.91
CA ASP A 48 -3.92 -1.86 -9.21
C ASP A 48 -5.28 -1.14 -9.19
N PHE A 49 -5.31 0.09 -9.72
CA PHE A 49 -6.51 0.90 -9.88
C PHE A 49 -6.93 0.93 -11.34
N TRP A 50 -7.87 0.06 -11.69
CA TRP A 50 -8.38 -0.07 -13.05
C TRP A 50 -9.90 0.10 -13.12
N ALA A 51 -10.43 0.04 -14.34
CA ALA A 51 -11.87 0.03 -14.60
C ALA A 51 -12.20 -0.79 -15.85
N THR A 52 -13.42 -1.33 -15.92
CA THR A 52 -13.88 -2.21 -17.01
C THR A 52 -13.84 -1.57 -18.40
N TRP A 53 -13.86 -0.23 -18.46
CA TRP A 53 -13.75 0.54 -19.70
C TRP A 53 -12.31 0.92 -20.05
N CYS A 54 -11.35 0.69 -19.16
CA CYS A 54 -9.93 0.94 -19.42
C CYS A 54 -9.31 -0.24 -20.20
N LYS A 55 -9.44 -0.21 -21.53
CA LYS A 55 -8.83 -1.22 -22.43
C LYS A 55 -7.33 -1.49 -22.18
N PRO A 56 -6.45 -0.49 -21.99
CA PRO A 56 -5.05 -0.79 -21.69
C PRO A 56 -4.87 -1.44 -20.31
N CYS A 57 -5.63 -1.03 -19.28
CA CYS A 57 -5.56 -1.66 -17.96
C CYS A 57 -5.99 -3.14 -17.98
N VAL A 58 -7.02 -3.48 -18.77
CA VAL A 58 -7.45 -4.89 -18.92
C VAL A 58 -6.33 -5.74 -19.53
N LYS A 59 -5.61 -5.21 -20.53
CA LYS A 59 -4.46 -5.91 -21.12
C LYS A 59 -3.31 -6.08 -20.13
N GLU A 60 -3.10 -5.12 -19.24
CA GLU A 60 -2.10 -5.21 -18.17
C GLU A 60 -2.45 -6.34 -17.20
N LEU A 61 -3.71 -6.44 -16.77
CA LEU A 61 -4.18 -7.54 -15.91
C LEU A 61 -4.02 -8.92 -16.57
N GLU A 62 -4.31 -9.04 -17.87
CA GLU A 62 -4.09 -10.28 -18.64
C GLU A 62 -2.61 -10.67 -18.67
N ALA A 63 -1.71 -9.70 -18.88
CA ALA A 63 -0.27 -9.93 -18.89
C ALA A 63 0.28 -10.32 -17.50
N ILE A 64 -0.24 -9.72 -16.43
CA ILE A 64 0.13 -10.09 -15.05
C ILE A 64 -0.32 -11.52 -14.73
N ALA A 65 -1.53 -11.90 -15.15
CA ALA A 65 -2.10 -13.22 -14.88
C ALA A 65 -1.25 -14.37 -15.47
N GLU A 66 -0.53 -14.13 -16.56
CA GLU A 66 0.35 -15.13 -17.20
C GLU A 66 1.52 -15.55 -16.30
N TYR A 67 2.01 -14.67 -15.43
CA TYR A 67 3.18 -14.91 -14.58
C TYR A 67 2.86 -15.03 -13.09
N TYR A 68 1.57 -15.02 -12.72
CA TYR A 68 1.15 -14.92 -11.33
C TYR A 68 1.59 -16.12 -10.47
N GLU A 69 1.72 -17.32 -11.06
CA GLU A 69 2.22 -18.52 -10.37
C GLU A 69 3.74 -18.52 -10.17
N ASP A 70 4.47 -17.73 -10.96
CA ASP A 70 5.94 -17.63 -10.88
C ASP A 70 6.41 -16.58 -9.86
N TRP A 71 5.49 -15.72 -9.37
CA TRP A 71 5.76 -14.60 -8.46
C TRP A 71 5.47 -14.96 -7.00
#